data_AF-A0A916UEZ5-F1
#
_entry.id   AF-A0A916UEZ5-F1
#
_cell.length_a   1.000
_cell.length_b   1.000
_cell.length_c   1.000
_cell.angle_alpha   90.00
_cell.angle_beta   90.00
_cell.angle_gamma   90.00
#
_symmetry.space_group_name_H-M   'P 1'
#
loop_
_entity.id
_entity.type
_entity.pdbx_description
1 polymer ?
#
loop_
_entity_poly.entity_id
_entity_poly.type
_entity_poly.pdbx_seq_one_letter_code
_entity_poly.pdbx_strand_id
1 'polypeptide(L)' 'MTRAKKLTEDQIDRMIAGATVGHRMAGMEPSDYGIEIGRRQLRGELTVEEAVELAIAEAQREHREFR' A
#
# COMPACT_ATOMS: atom_id res chain seq x y z
N MET A 1 11.26 -3.63 24.07
CA MET A 1 10.55 -3.95 22.81
C MET A 1 11.59 -4.30 21.76
N THR A 2 11.59 -5.53 21.26
CA THR A 2 12.53 -5.99 20.23
C THR A 2 12.19 -5.27 18.93
N ARG A 3 13.15 -4.51 18.36
CA ARG A 3 12.96 -3.82 17.07
C ARG A 3 12.65 -4.90 16.02
N ALA A 4 11.45 -4.89 15.44
CA ALA A 4 11.09 -5.83 14.39
C ALA A 4 12.16 -5.77 13.28
N LYS A 5 12.61 -6.94 12.81
CA LYS A 5 13.61 -7.02 11.75
C LYS A 5 13.02 -6.38 10.49
N LYS A 6 13.74 -5.41 9.89
CA LYS A 6 13.31 -4.80 8.63
C LYS A 6 13.11 -5.88 7.57
N LEU A 7 12.03 -5.76 6.79
CA LEU A 7 11.75 -6.65 5.67
C LEU A 7 12.82 -6.49 4.58
N THR A 8 13.17 -7.58 3.90
CA THR A 8 13.96 -7.52 2.66
C THR A 8 13.06 -7.12 1.49
N GLU A 9 13.63 -6.57 0.41
CA GLU A 9 12.84 -6.24 -0.79
C GLU A 9 12.10 -7.47 -1.34
N ASP A 10 12.71 -8.66 -1.36
CA ASP A 10 12.02 -9.91 -1.75
C ASP A 10 10.82 -10.28 -0.86
N GLN A 11 10.84 -9.89 0.42
CA GLN A 11 9.70 -10.09 1.31
C GLN A 11 8.60 -9.07 1.00
N ILE A 12 8.98 -7.83 0.76
CA ILE A 12 8.06 -6.75 0.36
C ILE A 12 7.39 -7.11 -0.95
N ASP A 13 8.13 -7.56 -1.96
CA ASP A 13 7.60 -7.98 -3.25
C ASP A 13 6.56 -9.09 -3.12
N ARG A 14 6.83 -10.09 -2.27
CA ARG A 14 5.87 -11.16 -1.99
C ARG A 14 4.61 -10.66 -1.30
N MET A 15 4.75 -9.73 -0.36
CA MET A 15 3.60 -9.14 0.34
C MET A 15 2.76 -8.27 -0.60
N ILE A 16 3.39 -7.45 -1.43
CA ILE A 16 2.71 -6.65 -2.46
C ILE A 16 1.99 -7.56 -3.45
N ALA A 17 2.65 -8.61 -3.96
CA ALA A 17 2.02 -9.56 -4.86
C ALA A 17 0.78 -10.21 -4.23
N GLY A 18 0.85 -10.61 -2.96
CA GLY A 18 -0.29 -11.15 -2.22
C GLY A 18 -1.44 -10.14 -2.08
N ALA A 19 -1.13 -8.89 -1.73
CA ALA A 19 -2.12 -7.81 -1.65
C ALA A 19 -2.77 -7.51 -3.01
N THR A 20 -1.99 -7.49 -4.09
CA THR A 20 -2.48 -7.30 -5.47
C THR A 20 -3.44 -8.42 -5.87
N VAL A 21 -3.10 -9.68 -5.58
CA VAL A 21 -4.01 -10.81 -5.84
C VAL A 21 -5.32 -10.63 -5.06
N GLY A 22 -5.24 -10.25 -3.78
CA GLY A 22 -6.42 -9.97 -2.96
C GLY A 22 -7.33 -8.89 -3.55
N HIS A 23 -6.75 -7.78 -4.01
CA HIS A 23 -7.50 -6.72 -4.70
C HIS A 23 -8.20 -7.27 -5.95
N ARG A 24 -7.45 -7.96 -6.83
CA ARG A 24 -8.00 -8.52 -8.07
C ARG A 24 -9.10 -9.54 -7.83
N MET A 25 -8.95 -10.39 -6.81
CA MET A 25 -9.99 -11.34 -6.39
C MET A 25 -11.26 -10.62 -5.92
N ALA A 26 -11.13 -9.43 -5.35
CA ALA A 26 -12.25 -8.57 -4.98
C ALA A 26 -12.78 -7.71 -6.15
N GLY A 27 -12.28 -7.91 -7.38
CA GLY A 27 -12.69 -7.13 -8.55
C GLY A 27 -12.15 -5.70 -8.55
N MET A 28 -11.12 -5.41 -7.75
CA MET A 28 -10.46 -4.12 -7.68
C MET A 28 -9.05 -4.24 -8.25
N GLU A 29 -8.65 -3.36 -9.16
CA GLU A 29 -7.23 -3.26 -9.53
C GLU A 29 -6.58 -2.23 -8.60
N PRO A 30 -5.47 -2.57 -7.92
CA PRO A 30 -4.76 -1.59 -7.11
C PRO A 30 -4.10 -0.54 -8.02
N SER A 31 -4.11 0.72 -7.59
CA SER A 31 -3.40 1.79 -8.27
C SER A 31 -1.87 1.68 -8.08
N ASP A 32 -1.10 2.20 -9.03
CA ASP A 32 0.37 2.27 -8.91
C ASP A 32 0.81 3.07 -7.68
N TYR A 33 0.08 4.14 -7.35
CA TYR A 33 0.37 4.97 -6.18
C TYR A 33 0.06 4.24 -4.87
N GLY A 34 -1.04 3.49 -4.81
CA GLY A 34 -1.36 2.62 -3.68
C GLY A 34 -0.31 1.52 -3.46
N ILE A 35 0.21 0.94 -4.54
CA ILE A 35 1.33 -0.02 -4.48
C ILE A 35 2.58 0.63 -3.88
N GLU A 36 2.93 1.84 -4.31
CA GLU A 36 4.10 2.55 -3.80
C GLU A 36 3.95 2.94 -2.32
N ILE A 37 2.77 3.38 -1.88
CA ILE A 37 2.47 3.61 -0.46
C ILE A 37 2.70 2.33 0.35
N GLY A 38 2.16 1.21 -0.11
CA GLY A 38 2.34 -0.10 0.54
C GLY A 38 3.81 -0.48 0.66
N ARG A 39 4.63 -0.25 -0.37
CA ARG A 39 6.08 -0.49 -0.32
C ARG A 39 6.77 0.37 0.73
N ARG A 40 6.50 1.68 0.75
CA ARG A 40 7.10 2.61 1.70
C ARG A 40 6.72 2.28 3.15
N GLN A 41 5.47 1.88 3.38
CA GLN A 41 5.04 1.38 4.69
C GLN A 41 5.82 0.12 5.10
N LEU A 42 5.96 -0.86 4.20
CA LEU A 42 6.67 -2.11 4.48
C LEU A 42 8.19 -1.93 4.67
N ARG A 43 8.79 -0.91 4.04
CA ARG A 43 10.18 -0.48 4.31
C ARG A 43 10.33 0.24 5.66
N GLY A 44 9.23 0.69 6.26
CA GLY A 44 9.20 1.50 7.47
C GLY A 44 9.56 2.97 7.21
N GLU A 45 9.36 3.45 5.99
CA GLU A 45 9.49 4.87 5.62
C GLU A 45 8.22 5.66 5.94
N LEU A 46 7.09 4.97 6.11
CA LEU A 46 5.81 5.50 6.55
C LEU A 46 5.33 4.71 7.77
N THR A 47 4.67 5.40 8.70
CA THR A 47 3.82 4.75 9.69
C THR A 47 2.57 4.18 9.02
N VAL A 48 1.83 3.34 9.76
CA VAL A 48 0.55 2.82 9.28
C VAL A 48 -0.44 3.97 9.07
N GLU A 49 -0.46 4.92 10.01
CA GLU A 49 -1.33 6.09 9.98
C GLU A 49 -1.04 6.97 8.75
N GLU A 50 0.23 7.27 8.48
CA GLU A 50 0.63 8.07 7.31
C GLU A 50 0.26 7.37 5.99
N ALA A 51 0.45 6.05 5.90
CA ALA A 51 0.08 5.28 4.71
C ALA A 51 -1.44 5.30 4.46
N VAL A 52 -2.25 5.19 5.52
CA VAL A 52 -3.72 5.25 5.43
C VAL A 52 -4.19 6.65 5.03
N GLU A 53 -3.61 7.71 5.59
CA GLU A 53 -3.94 9.09 5.23
C GLU A 53 -3.69 9.36 3.74
N LEU A 54 -2.56 8.88 3.20
CA LEU A 54 -2.22 9.02 1.78
C LEU A 54 -3.20 8.22 0.88
N ALA A 55 -3.55 7.00 1.26
CA ALA A 55 -4.51 6.18 0.51
C ALA A 55 -5.92 6.78 0.50
N ILE A 56 -6.37 7.37 1.62
CA ILE A 56 -7.65 8.09 1.68
C ILE A 56 -7.59 9.34 0.78
N ALA A 57 -6.50 10.09 0.83
CA ALA A 57 -6.33 11.29 0.00
C ALA A 57 -6.34 10.96 -1.50
N GLU A 58 -5.73 9.84 -1.92
CA GLU A 58 -5.82 9.30 -3.28
C GLU A 58 -7.28 9.00 -3.67
N ALA A 59 -7.98 8.18 -2.90
CA ALA A 59 -9.36 7.80 -3.20
C ALA A 59 -10.29 9.02 -3.30
N GLN A 60 -10.07 10.04 -2.46
CA GLN A 60 -10.81 11.30 -2.54
C GLN A 60 -10.49 12.11 -3.80
N ARG A 61 -9.24 12.08 -4.29
CA ARG A 61 -8.87 12.73 -5.56
C ARG A 61 -9.55 12.06 -6.73
N GLU A 62 -9.47 10.73 -6.83
CA GLU A 62 -10.12 9.97 -7.89
C GLU A 62 -11.64 10.25 -7.91
N HIS A 63 -12.29 10.17 -6.75
CA HIS A 63 -13.73 10.44 -6.66
C HIS A 63 -14.11 11.88 -7.10
N ARG A 64 -13.24 12.87 -6.89
CA ARG A 64 -13.47 14.25 -7.37
C ARG A 64 -13.29 14.36 -8.89
N GLU A 65 -12.35 13.64 -9.48
CA GLU A 65 -12.08 13.67 -10.92
C GLU A 65 -13.20 12.98 -11.73
N PHE A 66 -13.95 12.06 -11.12
CA PHE A 66 -15.10 11.39 -11.73
C PHE A 66 -16.46 12.09 -11.53
N ARG A 67 -16.50 13.26 -10.87
CA ARG A 67 -17.72 14.07 -10.66
C ARG A 67 -17.70 15.34 -11.50
#